data_AF-A0A171A7E2-F1
#
_entry.id   AF-A0A171A7E2-F1
#
_cell.length_a   1.000
_cell.length_b   1.000
_cell.length_c   1.000
_cell.angle_alpha   90.00
_cell.angle_beta   90.00
_cell.angle_gamma   90.00
#
_symmetry.space_group_name_H-M   'P 1'
#
loop_
_entity.id
_entity.type
_entity.pdbx_description
1 polymer ?
#
loop_
_entity_poly.entity_id
_entity_poly.type
_entity_poly.pdbx_seq_one_letter_code
_entity_poly.pdbx_strand_id
1 'polypeptide(L)'
;LSSFSETFLLVGILFEFFIGAVLYWRYACAASAFIPVCAFILIYIIPESPTWFVVKERLPEAEKSLMWLRGWVTKEEVHQELKDLVHDIKANHKELYKSLPTSECSAEKNDKGRAGSEWDQVKLLTEGRIYRPIILVALFFFIGHCTSLLGMRPFLVKVFADLNMALSPYTVLVITGF
;
A
#
# COMPACT_ATOMS: atom_id res chain seq x y z
N LEU A 1 4.05 13.04 -3.90
CA LEU A 1 3.17 12.11 -3.15
C LEU A 1 3.85 11.60 -1.88
N SER A 2 5.10 11.10 -1.96
CA SER A 2 5.85 10.57 -0.80
C SER A 2 5.96 11.54 0.38
N SER A 3 6.19 12.83 0.12
CA SER A 3 6.30 13.84 1.18
C SER A 3 4.99 14.04 1.97
N PHE A 4 3.82 13.88 1.34
CA PHE A 4 2.55 13.96 2.07
C PHE A 4 2.43 12.78 3.04
N SER A 5 2.72 11.56 2.60
CA SER A 5 2.71 10.37 3.46
C SER A 5 3.65 10.51 4.67
N GLU A 6 4.86 11.04 4.45
CA GLU A 6 5.83 11.30 5.53
C GLU A 6 5.32 12.34 6.53
N THR A 7 4.75 13.44 6.04
CA THR A 7 4.19 14.48 6.92
C THR A 7 3.04 13.95 7.78
N PHE A 8 2.12 13.17 7.22
CA PHE A 8 1.05 12.53 8.00
C PHE A 8 1.59 11.56 9.05
N LEU A 9 2.66 10.83 8.72
CA LEU A 9 3.32 9.93 9.66
C LEU A 9 3.93 10.70 10.83
N LEU A 10 4.67 11.77 10.56
CA LEU A 10 5.26 12.64 11.59
C LEU A 10 4.19 13.28 12.48
N VAL A 11 3.09 13.76 11.88
CA VAL A 11 1.95 14.31 12.61
C VAL A 11 1.28 13.26 13.48
N GLY A 12 1.10 12.03 12.99
CA GLY A 12 0.54 10.92 13.76
C GLY A 12 1.40 10.55 14.97
N ILE A 13 2.73 10.51 14.79
CA ILE A 13 3.67 10.26 15.90
C ILE A 13 3.58 11.38 16.95
N LEU A 14 3.58 12.65 16.51
CA LEU A 14 3.45 13.79 17.42
C LEU A 14 2.12 13.74 18.19
N PHE A 15 1.03 13.36 17.51
CA PHE A 15 -0.28 13.20 18.11
C PHE A 15 -0.31 12.10 19.18
N GLU A 16 0.31 10.95 18.92
CA GLU A 16 0.40 9.85 19.89
C GLU A 16 1.23 10.26 21.13
N PHE A 17 2.35 10.98 20.93
CA PHE A 17 3.14 11.50 22.05
C PHE A 17 2.36 12.52 22.88
N PHE A 18 1.58 13.39 22.24
CA PHE A 18 0.74 14.35 22.95
C PHE A 18 -0.35 13.64 23.79
N ILE A 19 -1.03 12.65 23.22
CA ILE A 19 -2.01 11.83 23.93
C ILE A 19 -1.36 11.06 25.06
N GLY A 20 -0.22 10.42 24.82
CA GLY A 20 0.51 9.65 25.83
C GLY A 20 1.04 10.49 26.98
N ALA A 21 1.28 11.79 26.77
CA ALA A 21 1.71 12.72 27.82
C ALA A 21 0.54 13.20 28.72
N VAL A 22 -0.67 13.31 28.17
CA VAL A 22 -1.83 13.88 28.88
C VAL A 22 -2.75 12.81 29.47
N LEU A 23 -2.82 11.63 28.85
CA LEU A 23 -3.79 10.57 29.20
C LEU A 23 -3.10 9.32 29.78
N TYR A 24 -3.83 8.58 30.62
CA TYR A 24 -3.39 7.25 31.04
C TYR A 24 -3.32 6.30 29.84
N TRP A 25 -2.33 5.40 29.85
CA TRP A 25 -2.01 4.48 28.74
C TRP A 25 -3.20 3.72 28.15
N ARG A 26 -4.21 3.38 28.96
CA ARG A 26 -5.43 2.67 28.49
C ARG A 26 -6.27 3.54 27.56
N TYR A 27 -6.42 4.83 27.87
CA TYR A 27 -7.17 5.76 27.04
C TYR A 27 -6.38 6.17 25.80
N ALA A 28 -5.05 6.25 25.90
CA ALA A 28 -4.18 6.44 24.74
C ALA A 28 -4.36 5.32 23.70
N CYS A 29 -4.29 4.05 24.14
CA CYS A 29 -4.53 2.90 23.25
C CYS A 29 -5.95 2.89 22.65
N ALA A 30 -6.97 3.31 23.42
CA ALA A 30 -8.33 3.37 22.90
C ALA A 30 -8.49 4.47 21.83
N ALA A 31 -7.87 5.63 22.04
CA ALA A 31 -7.89 6.73 21.07
C ALA A 31 -7.14 6.38 19.78
N SER A 32 -5.98 5.73 19.88
CA SER A 32 -5.22 5.31 18.70
C SER A 32 -5.90 4.18 17.93
N ALA A 33 -6.66 3.30 18.60
CA ALA A 33 -7.48 2.28 17.96
C ALA A 33 -8.73 2.86 17.28
N PHE A 34 -9.21 4.04 17.70
CA PHE A 34 -10.38 4.68 17.09
C PHE A 34 -10.10 5.19 15.66
N ILE A 35 -8.91 5.72 15.42
CA ILE A 35 -8.48 6.26 14.12
C ILE A 35 -8.62 5.23 12.97
N PRO A 36 -8.06 3.99 13.06
CA PRO A 36 -8.22 3.00 12.00
C PRO A 36 -9.66 2.51 11.86
N VAL A 37 -10.47 2.50 12.92
CA VAL A 37 -11.91 2.17 12.83
C VAL A 37 -12.65 3.23 12.02
N CYS A 38 -12.39 4.52 12.27
CA CYS A 38 -12.94 5.59 11.46
C CYS A 38 -12.48 5.49 9.99
N ALA A 39 -11.20 5.19 9.76
CA ALA A 39 -10.68 4.99 8.41
C ALA A 39 -11.39 3.83 7.69
N PHE A 40 -11.66 2.72 8.39
CA PHE A 40 -12.38 1.59 7.83
C PHE A 40 -13.81 1.96 7.41
N ILE A 41 -14.52 2.73 8.24
CA ILE A 41 -15.87 3.22 7.91
C ILE A 41 -15.82 4.16 6.69
N LEU A 42 -14.82 5.04 6.62
CA LEU A 42 -14.66 5.94 5.47
C LEU A 42 -14.37 5.18 4.18
N ILE A 43 -13.48 4.17 4.23
CA ILE A 43 -13.16 3.31 3.08
C ILE A 43 -14.42 2.58 2.58
N TYR A 44 -15.29 2.13 3.49
CA TYR A 44 -16.54 1.48 3.11
C TYR A 44 -17.49 2.40 2.31
N ILE A 45 -17.42 3.71 2.50
CA ILE A 45 -18.25 4.69 1.79
C ILE A 45 -17.67 5.01 0.40
N ILE A 46 -16.36 4.89 0.23
CA ILE A 46 -15.68 5.18 -1.03
C ILE A 46 -16.07 4.09 -2.06
N PRO A 47 -16.59 4.47 -3.24
CA PRO A 47 -16.89 3.51 -4.28
C PRO A 47 -15.59 2.91 -4.84
N GLU A 48 -15.69 1.66 -5.25
CA GLU A 48 -14.60 0.95 -5.93
C GLU A 48 -14.07 1.72 -7.16
N SER A 49 -12.81 1.50 -7.50
CA SER A 49 -12.13 2.26 -8.56
C SER A 49 -12.90 2.19 -9.90
N PRO A 50 -13.17 3.33 -10.57
CA PRO A 50 -13.89 3.34 -11.85
C PRO A 50 -13.18 2.55 -12.94
N THR A 51 -11.84 2.52 -12.91
CA THR A 51 -11.02 1.73 -13.85
C THR A 51 -11.28 0.22 -13.73
N TRP A 52 -11.55 -0.28 -12.52
CA TRP A 52 -11.85 -1.68 -12.28
C TRP A 52 -13.19 -2.07 -12.92
N PHE A 53 -14.21 -1.22 -12.78
CA PHE A 53 -15.51 -1.44 -13.43
C PHE A 53 -15.42 -1.40 -14.96
N VAL A 54 -14.60 -0.51 -15.53
CA VAL A 54 -14.35 -0.47 -16.98
C VAL A 54 -13.71 -1.76 -17.49
N VAL A 55 -12.72 -2.29 -16.78
CA VAL A 55 -12.07 -3.58 -17.14
C VAL A 55 -13.05 -4.76 -17.04
N LYS A 56 -14.07 -4.67 -16.18
CA LYS A 56 -15.13 -5.69 -16.04
C LYS A 56 -16.31 -5.50 -17.01
N GLU A 57 -16.20 -4.60 -17.98
CA GLU A 57 -17.27 -4.21 -18.92
C GLU A 57 -18.56 -3.68 -18.25
N ARG A 58 -18.45 -3.24 -16.99
CA ARG A 58 -19.54 -2.69 -16.17
C ARG A 58 -19.55 -1.17 -16.25
N LEU A 59 -19.89 -0.65 -17.43
CA LEU A 59 -19.91 0.79 -17.71
C LEU A 59 -20.88 1.62 -16.82
N PRO A 60 -22.10 1.16 -16.46
CA PRO A 60 -23.00 1.99 -15.66
C PRO A 60 -22.51 2.15 -14.21
N GLU A 61 -21.84 1.14 -13.65
CA GLU A 61 -21.22 1.24 -12.32
C GLU A 61 -19.93 2.08 -12.34
N ALA A 62 -19.17 2.03 -13.44
CA ALA A 62 -18.04 2.92 -13.66
C ALA A 62 -18.50 4.39 -13.67
N GLU A 63 -19.57 4.70 -14.42
CA GLU A 63 -20.16 6.04 -14.48
C GLU A 63 -20.59 6.54 -13.09
N LYS A 64 -21.32 5.71 -12.32
CA LYS A 64 -21.75 6.07 -10.96
C LYS A 64 -20.56 6.35 -10.02
N SER A 65 -19.50 5.57 -10.13
CA SER A 65 -18.29 5.74 -9.30
C SER A 65 -17.53 7.02 -9.68
N LEU A 66 -17.49 7.35 -10.97
CA LEU A 66 -16.88 8.57 -11.50
C LEU A 66 -17.69 9.83 -11.11
N MET A 67 -19.02 9.73 -11.14
CA MET A 67 -19.92 10.78 -10.61
C MET A 67 -19.66 11.06 -9.14
N TRP A 68 -19.50 10.02 -8.32
CA TRP A 68 -19.20 10.17 -6.89
C TRP A 68 -17.83 10.83 -6.67
N LEU A 69 -16.80 10.39 -7.41
CA LEU A 69 -15.44 10.91 -7.30
C LEU A 69 -15.36 12.41 -7.63
N ARG A 70 -16.17 12.88 -8.58
CA ARG A 70 -16.23 14.30 -8.98
C ARG A 70 -17.12 15.16 -8.06
N GLY A 71 -17.79 14.54 -7.09
CA GLY A 71 -18.66 15.24 -6.14
C GLY A 71 -20.13 15.26 -6.54
N TRP A 72 -20.69 14.15 -7.01
CA TRP A 72 -22.10 13.97 -7.40
C TRP A 72 -22.52 14.77 -8.63
N VAL A 73 -21.63 14.82 -9.63
CA VAL A 73 -21.83 15.54 -10.89
C VAL A 73 -22.82 14.80 -11.81
N THR A 74 -23.45 15.53 -12.72
CA THR A 74 -24.43 15.00 -13.68
C THR A 74 -23.78 14.02 -14.67
N LYS A 75 -24.59 13.09 -15.19
CA LYS A 75 -24.13 12.01 -16.09
C LYS A 75 -23.48 12.54 -17.36
N GLU A 76 -24.00 13.64 -17.89
CA GLU A 76 -23.61 14.22 -19.17
C GLU A 76 -22.17 14.75 -19.15
N GLU A 77 -21.72 15.29 -18.02
CA GLU A 77 -20.36 15.81 -17.83
C GLU A 77 -19.35 14.67 -17.66
N VAL A 78 -19.76 13.59 -17.00
CA VAL A 78 -18.93 12.42 -16.72
C VAL A 78 -18.82 11.49 -17.94
N HIS A 79 -19.80 11.51 -18.84
CA HIS A 79 -19.85 10.60 -19.99
C HIS A 79 -18.68 10.75 -20.97
N GLN A 80 -18.16 11.98 -21.15
CA GLN A 80 -16.98 12.21 -22.00
C GLN A 80 -15.72 11.67 -21.31
N GLU A 81 -15.52 11.98 -20.02
CA GLU A 81 -14.39 11.46 -19.25
C GLU A 81 -14.39 9.93 -19.19
N LEU A 82 -15.57 9.31 -19.08
CA LEU A 82 -15.72 7.85 -19.11
C LEU A 82 -15.30 7.26 -20.47
N LYS A 83 -15.67 7.92 -21.58
CA LYS A 83 -15.26 7.47 -22.94
C LYS A 83 -13.76 7.53 -23.13
N ASP A 84 -13.13 8.63 -22.70
CA ASP A 84 -11.68 8.79 -22.77
C ASP A 84 -10.97 7.74 -21.92
N LEU A 85 -11.47 7.51 -20.70
CA LEU A 85 -10.94 6.49 -19.78
C LEU A 85 -11.06 5.06 -20.38
N VAL A 86 -12.19 4.74 -21.01
CA VAL A 86 -12.38 3.44 -21.70
C VAL A 86 -11.42 3.31 -22.88
N HIS A 87 -11.23 4.37 -23.67
CA HIS A 87 -10.31 4.37 -24.79
C HIS A 87 -8.86 4.15 -24.33
N ASP A 88 -8.41 4.87 -23.30
CA ASP A 88 -7.06 4.77 -22.76
C ASP A 88 -6.78 3.41 -22.13
N ILE A 89 -7.76 2.85 -21.42
CA ILE A 89 -7.66 1.49 -20.88
C ILE A 89 -7.55 0.49 -22.04
N LYS A 90 -8.41 0.56 -23.05
CA LYS A 90 -8.34 -0.35 -24.22
C LYS A 90 -7.03 -0.24 -25.00
N ALA A 91 -6.47 0.97 -25.11
CA ALA A 91 -5.19 1.21 -25.77
C ALA A 91 -4.00 0.64 -24.99
N ASN A 92 -3.95 0.88 -23.66
CA ASN A 92 -2.84 0.43 -22.80
C ASN A 92 -2.93 -1.06 -22.44
N HIS A 93 -4.14 -1.59 -22.30
CA HIS A 93 -4.41 -2.97 -21.90
C HIS A 93 -4.74 -3.89 -23.08
N LYS A 94 -4.21 -3.63 -24.29
CA LYS A 94 -4.46 -4.44 -25.49
C LYS A 94 -4.20 -5.95 -25.29
N GLU A 95 -3.24 -6.31 -24.44
CA GLU A 95 -2.93 -7.71 -24.06
C GLU A 95 -3.90 -8.28 -23.00
N LEU A 96 -4.42 -7.44 -22.08
CA LEU A 96 -5.39 -7.83 -21.05
C LEU A 96 -6.84 -7.84 -21.60
N TYR A 97 -7.15 -7.05 -22.62
CA TYR A 97 -8.45 -7.04 -23.30
C TYR A 97 -8.57 -8.19 -24.31
N LYS A 98 -7.44 -8.75 -24.79
CA LYS A 98 -7.40 -9.92 -25.67
C LYS A 98 -7.81 -11.22 -24.96
N SER A 99 -7.76 -11.24 -23.62
CA SER A 99 -8.19 -12.38 -22.80
C SER A 99 -9.62 -12.26 -22.26
N LEU A 100 -10.31 -11.14 -22.49
CA LEU A 100 -11.76 -11.05 -22.27
C LEU A 100 -12.50 -11.52 -23.54
N PRO A 101 -13.52 -12.38 -23.42
CA PRO A 101 -14.32 -12.76 -24.57
C PRO A 101 -15.13 -11.54 -25.01
N THR A 102 -14.72 -10.92 -26.12
CA THR A 102 -15.52 -9.94 -26.85
C THR A 102 -16.87 -10.59 -27.15
N SER A 103 -17.94 -10.03 -26.58
CA SER A 103 -19.31 -10.47 -26.80
C SER A 103 -19.77 -10.10 -28.22
N GLU A 104 -19.22 -10.78 -29.23
CA GLU A 104 -19.93 -11.01 -30.49
C GLU A 104 -20.77 -12.28 -30.31
N CYS A 105 -22.09 -12.10 -30.44
CA CYS A 105 -23.07 -13.18 -30.40
C CYS A 105 -22.76 -14.19 -31.52
N SER A 106 -22.09 -15.30 -31.19
CA SER A 106 -22.22 -16.62 -31.84
C SER A 106 -21.33 -17.67 -31.17
N ALA A 107 -21.93 -18.82 -30.90
CA ALA A 107 -21.32 -20.10 -30.52
C ALA A 107 -20.71 -20.21 -29.11
N GLU A 108 -21.56 -20.71 -28.22
CA GLU A 108 -21.25 -21.52 -27.04
C GLU A 108 -19.99 -22.39 -27.19
N LYS A 109 -18.92 -22.06 -26.46
CA LYS A 109 -17.96 -23.04 -25.96
C LYS A 109 -17.62 -22.75 -24.49
N ASN A 110 -18.10 -23.67 -23.68
CA ASN A 110 -17.73 -23.96 -22.30
C ASN A 110 -16.21 -23.96 -22.11
N ASP A 111 -15.61 -22.83 -21.73
CA ASP A 111 -14.27 -22.80 -21.15
C ASP A 111 -14.41 -22.48 -19.66
N LYS A 112 -14.37 -23.53 -18.85
CA LYS A 112 -14.19 -23.41 -17.41
C LYS A 112 -12.86 -22.71 -17.21
N GLY A 113 -12.90 -21.43 -16.86
CA GLY A 113 -11.72 -20.63 -16.52
C GLY A 113 -10.79 -21.45 -15.64
N ARG A 114 -9.71 -21.96 -16.25
CA ARG A 114 -8.70 -22.75 -15.57
C ARG A 114 -7.99 -21.78 -14.64
N ALA A 115 -8.40 -21.79 -13.37
CA ALA A 115 -7.64 -21.18 -12.29
C ALA A 115 -6.21 -21.74 -12.41
N GLY A 116 -5.29 -20.92 -12.92
CA GLY A 116 -3.87 -21.25 -12.94
C GLY A 116 -3.48 -21.61 -11.52
N SER A 117 -2.77 -22.72 -11.37
CA SER A 117 -2.27 -23.20 -10.09
C SER A 117 -1.50 -22.08 -9.40
N GLU A 118 -1.61 -21.94 -8.07
CA GLU A 118 -0.88 -20.92 -7.29
C GLU A 118 0.63 -20.90 -7.62
N TRP A 119 1.17 -22.05 -8.04
CA TRP A 119 2.55 -22.24 -8.48
C TRP A 119 2.90 -21.60 -9.84
N ASP A 120 1.94 -21.41 -10.73
CA ASP A 120 2.15 -20.73 -12.01
C ASP A 120 2.33 -19.21 -11.80
N GLN A 121 1.64 -18.63 -10.82
CA GLN A 121 1.80 -17.23 -10.41
C GLN A 121 3.18 -16.97 -9.77
N VAL A 122 3.69 -17.92 -8.98
CA VAL A 122 5.05 -17.82 -8.38
C VAL A 122 6.15 -17.98 -9.44
N LYS A 123 5.91 -18.80 -10.47
CA LYS A 123 6.85 -18.91 -11.61
C LYS A 123 6.97 -17.61 -12.40
N LEU A 124 5.89 -16.85 -12.55
CA LEU A 124 5.92 -15.50 -13.13
C LEU A 124 6.82 -14.55 -12.32
N LEU A 125 6.80 -14.60 -10.99
CA LEU A 125 7.69 -13.78 -10.15
C LEU A 125 9.17 -14.18 -10.26
N THR A 126 9.43 -15.42 -10.68
CA THR A 126 10.78 -15.97 -10.92
C THR A 126 11.27 -15.70 -12.35
N GLU A 127 10.47 -15.01 -13.16
CA GLU A 127 10.85 -14.65 -14.53
C GLU A 127 12.03 -13.68 -14.56
N GLY A 128 12.92 -13.85 -15.54
CA GLY A 128 14.26 -13.26 -15.57
C GLY A 128 14.34 -11.74 -15.51
N ARG A 129 13.21 -11.06 -15.72
CA ARG A 129 13.06 -9.60 -15.73
C ARG A 129 12.62 -9.03 -14.37
N ILE A 130 11.89 -9.80 -13.56
CA ILE A 130 11.18 -9.32 -12.37
C ILE A 130 12.04 -9.50 -11.11
N TYR A 131 12.82 -10.57 -11.01
CA TYR A 131 13.60 -10.86 -9.80
C TYR A 131 14.79 -9.90 -9.59
N ARG A 132 15.33 -9.28 -10.65
CA ARG A 132 16.48 -8.35 -10.58
C ARG A 132 16.22 -7.10 -9.71
N PRO A 133 15.14 -6.33 -9.89
CA PRO A 133 14.81 -5.24 -8.99
C PRO A 133 14.41 -5.73 -7.59
N ILE A 134 13.70 -6.87 -7.49
CA ILE A 134 13.26 -7.43 -6.21
C ILE A 134 14.45 -7.79 -5.32
N ILE A 135 15.47 -8.47 -5.86
CA ILE A 135 16.66 -8.83 -5.08
C ILE A 135 17.45 -7.59 -4.66
N LEU A 136 17.50 -6.56 -5.50
CA LEU A 136 18.18 -5.30 -5.16
C LEU A 136 17.46 -4.55 -4.03
N VAL A 137 16.14 -4.51 -4.06
CA VAL A 137 15.31 -3.96 -2.99
C VAL A 137 15.44 -4.80 -1.71
N ALA A 138 15.39 -6.13 -1.82
CA ALA A 138 15.57 -7.04 -0.68
C ALA A 138 16.95 -6.88 -0.03
N LEU A 139 18.02 -6.79 -0.82
CA LEU A 139 19.37 -6.55 -0.33
C LEU A 139 19.49 -5.16 0.31
N PHE A 140 18.93 -4.12 -0.31
CA PHE A 140 18.93 -2.78 0.26
C PHE A 140 18.25 -2.75 1.64
N PHE A 141 17.07 -3.34 1.77
CA PHE A 141 16.39 -3.44 3.06
C PHE A 141 17.16 -4.32 4.05
N PHE A 142 17.72 -5.45 3.62
CA PHE A 142 18.50 -6.34 4.48
C PHE A 142 19.76 -5.67 5.02
N ILE A 143 20.54 -5.03 4.15
CA ILE A 143 21.74 -4.27 4.52
C ILE A 143 21.34 -3.11 5.45
N GLY A 144 20.26 -2.39 5.13
CA GLY A 144 19.75 -1.31 5.99
C GLY A 144 19.35 -1.79 7.38
N HIS A 145 18.65 -2.92 7.48
CA HIS A 145 18.24 -3.51 8.76
C HIS A 145 19.43 -4.10 9.54
N CYS A 146 20.40 -4.73 8.87
CA CYS A 146 21.62 -5.22 9.50
C CYS A 146 22.51 -4.07 10.00
N THR A 147 22.56 -2.97 9.25
CA THR A 147 23.32 -1.75 9.63
C THR A 147 22.64 -1.02 10.78
N SER A 148 21.32 -1.16 10.95
CA SER A 148 20.53 -0.41 11.92
C SER A 148 20.85 -0.71 13.40
N LEU A 149 21.52 -1.81 13.75
CA LEU A 149 22.00 -2.15 15.12
C LEU A 149 20.96 -2.02 16.25
N LEU A 150 19.66 -1.86 15.95
CA LEU A 150 18.62 -1.55 16.93
C LEU A 150 18.52 -2.62 18.02
N GLY A 151 18.78 -3.89 17.68
CA GLY A 151 18.78 -5.01 18.62
C GLY A 151 20.03 -5.13 19.51
N MET A 152 21.16 -4.51 19.12
CA MET A 152 22.40 -4.53 19.93
C MET A 152 22.47 -3.37 20.93
N ARG A 153 21.68 -2.31 20.72
CA ARG A 153 21.60 -1.13 21.61
C ARG A 153 21.43 -1.44 23.10
N PRO A 154 20.51 -2.33 23.54
CA PRO A 154 20.37 -2.64 24.96
C PRO A 154 21.54 -3.47 25.52
N PHE A 155 22.30 -4.18 24.68
CA PHE A 155 23.42 -5.04 25.10
C PHE A 155 24.77 -4.34 25.02
N LEU A 156 24.92 -3.29 24.20
CA LEU A 156 26.15 -2.50 24.08
C LEU A 156 26.61 -1.92 25.41
N VAL A 157 25.67 -1.45 26.25
CA VAL A 157 26.00 -0.94 27.60
C VAL A 157 26.65 -2.01 28.47
N LYS A 158 26.18 -3.27 28.39
CA LYS A 158 26.78 -4.39 29.12
C LYS A 158 28.15 -4.78 28.56
N VAL A 159 28.28 -4.89 27.25
CA VAL A 159 29.55 -5.24 26.59
C VAL A 159 30.64 -4.22 26.92
N PHE A 160 30.33 -2.92 26.93
CA PHE A 160 31.30 -1.88 27.27
C PHE A 160 31.65 -1.82 28.75
N ALA A 161 30.70 -2.16 29.63
CA ALA A 161 30.98 -2.33 31.05
C ALA A 161 31.93 -3.52 31.30
N ASP A 162 31.71 -4.64 30.61
CA ASP A 162 32.56 -5.84 30.71
C ASP A 162 33.97 -5.63 30.14
N LEU A 163 34.13 -4.71 29.18
CA LEU A 163 35.43 -4.31 28.61
C LEU A 163 36.20 -3.29 29.46
N ASN A 164 35.67 -2.90 30.64
CA ASN A 164 36.28 -1.96 31.58
C ASN A 164 36.70 -0.62 30.96
N MET A 165 35.99 -0.17 29.90
CA MET A 165 36.21 1.15 29.33
C MET A 165 35.57 2.22 30.20
N ALA A 166 36.31 3.29 30.48
CA ALA A 166 35.87 4.41 31.33
C ALA A 166 34.81 5.34 30.67
N LEU A 167 33.98 4.81 29.76
CA LEU A 167 32.94 5.58 29.09
C LEU A 167 31.66 5.50 29.91
N SER A 168 31.11 6.67 30.28
CA SER A 168 29.84 6.70 30.97
C SER A 168 28.73 6.08 30.08
N PRO A 169 27.80 5.29 30.64
CA PRO A 169 26.71 4.69 29.87
C PRO A 169 25.91 5.71 29.04
N TYR A 170 25.81 6.94 29.54
CA TYR A 170 25.16 8.06 28.88
C TYR A 170 25.91 8.54 27.63
N THR A 171 27.25 8.56 27.66
CA THR A 171 28.08 8.93 26.50
C THR A 171 27.94 7.92 25.36
N VAL A 172 27.90 6.62 25.70
CA VAL A 172 27.66 5.56 24.71
C VAL A 172 26.27 5.69 24.10
N LEU A 173 25.25 5.95 24.92
CA LEU A 173 23.88 6.12 24.44
C LEU A 173 23.74 7.33 23.50
N VAL A 174 24.46 8.43 23.75
CA VAL A 174 24.46 9.62 22.89
C VAL A 174 25.21 9.38 21.58
N ILE A 175 26.37 8.70 21.61
CA ILE A 175 27.14 8.37 20.40
C ILE A 175 26.39 7.36 19.50
N THR A 176 25.63 6.44 20.12
CA THR A 176 24.84 5.43 19.40
C THR A 176 23.42 5.92 19.06
N GLY A 177 23.06 7.10 19.57
CA GLY A 177 21.73 7.71 19.56
C GLY A 177 21.59 8.78 18.49
N PHE A 178 21.96 8.45 17.27
CA PHE A 178 21.39 8.94 16.00
C PHE A 178 21.58 7.81 14.99
#